data_AF-A0A960W693-F1
#
_entry.id   AF-A0A960W693-F1
#
_cell.length_a   1.000
_cell.length_b   1.000
_cell.length_c   1.000
_cell.angle_alpha   90.00
_cell.angle_beta   90.00
_cell.angle_gamma   90.00
#
_symmetry.space_group_name_H-M   'P 1'
#
loop_
_entity.id
_entity.type
_entity.pdbx_description
1 polymer ?
#
loop_
_entity_poly.entity_id
_entity_poly.type
_entity_poly.pdbx_seq_one_letter_code
_entity_poly.pdbx_strand_id
1 'polypeptide(L)'
;MKEVVGNWIENLAELFKGEIEVYKELLKIENNKKDAILKAKGKELESLSKETNKLIVDASNLESKRNRVIEEIYDKAKLERTSEVPYLSEFLNQLDRDSNFKLKGLANELKDVVKNLKEMILVNEKLLKSRQDIFDLSMEALKAASDTNLPSSYEKSSSVKSPKSRTSIMINTKV
;
A
#
# COMPACT_ATOMS: atom_id res chain seq x y z
N MET A 1 -7.23 -6.46 -47.18
CA MET A 1 -6.97 -7.37 -46.03
C MET A 1 -5.87 -6.86 -45.08
N LYS A 2 -5.19 -5.74 -45.35
CA LYS A 2 -4.20 -5.13 -44.42
C LYS A 2 -4.79 -4.16 -43.38
N GLU A 3 -6.05 -3.71 -43.53
CA GLU A 3 -6.66 -2.73 -42.61
C GLU A 3 -7.15 -3.33 -41.27
N VAL A 4 -7.47 -4.63 -41.23
CA VAL A 4 -7.98 -5.28 -40.00
C VAL A 4 -6.86 -5.56 -39.00
N VAL A 5 -5.61 -5.66 -39.45
CA VAL A 5 -4.45 -6.00 -38.63
C VAL A 5 -3.88 -4.77 -37.90
N GLY A 6 -4.17 -3.54 -38.35
CA GLY A 6 -3.75 -2.32 -37.63
C GLY A 6 -4.61 -2.04 -36.39
N ASN A 7 -5.94 -2.07 -36.55
CA ASN A 7 -6.87 -1.56 -35.54
C ASN A 7 -6.76 -2.22 -34.15
N TRP A 8 -6.37 -3.50 -34.06
CA TRP A 8 -6.25 -4.18 -32.76
C TRP A 8 -4.99 -3.78 -31.99
N ILE A 9 -3.90 -3.43 -32.67
CA ILE A 9 -2.64 -3.04 -32.02
C ILE A 9 -2.82 -1.68 -31.34
N GLU A 10 -3.39 -0.72 -32.07
CA GLU A 10 -3.69 0.61 -31.53
C GLU A 10 -4.70 0.52 -30.36
N ASN A 11 -5.76 -0.27 -30.49
CA ASN A 11 -6.72 -0.50 -29.40
C ASN A 11 -6.04 -1.13 -28.17
N LEU A 12 -5.25 -2.18 -28.36
CA LEU A 12 -4.55 -2.83 -27.25
C LEU A 12 -3.53 -1.87 -26.60
N ALA A 13 -2.84 -1.05 -27.39
CA ALA A 13 -1.94 -0.03 -26.89
C ALA A 13 -2.68 1.06 -26.08
N GLU A 14 -3.88 1.45 -26.49
CA GLU A 14 -4.73 2.37 -25.71
C GLU A 14 -5.17 1.76 -24.39
N LEU A 15 -5.54 0.47 -24.36
CA LEU A 15 -5.87 -0.24 -23.13
C LEU A 15 -4.68 -0.29 -22.17
N PHE A 16 -3.48 -0.61 -22.66
CA PHE A 16 -2.25 -0.55 -21.87
C PHE A 16 -2.01 0.84 -21.28
N LYS A 17 -2.12 1.90 -22.10
CA LYS A 17 -1.93 3.27 -21.63
C LYS A 17 -2.95 3.64 -20.55
N GLY A 18 -4.21 3.26 -20.74
CA GLY A 18 -5.26 3.48 -19.75
C GLY A 18 -4.95 2.80 -18.42
N GLU A 19 -4.54 1.54 -18.44
CA GLU A 19 -4.15 0.82 -17.22
C GLU A 19 -2.94 1.45 -16.54
N ILE A 20 -1.91 1.78 -17.32
CA ILE A 20 -0.69 2.41 -16.82
C ILE A 20 -1.03 3.71 -16.09
N GLU A 21 -1.90 4.55 -16.66
CA GLU A 21 -2.33 5.79 -16.03
C GLU A 21 -3.09 5.55 -14.72
N VAL A 22 -4.04 4.60 -14.70
CA VAL A 22 -4.76 4.24 -13.47
C VAL A 22 -3.80 3.72 -12.39
N TYR A 23 -2.84 2.87 -12.76
CA TYR A 23 -1.84 2.38 -11.79
C TYR A 23 -0.86 3.46 -11.33
N LYS A 24 -0.49 4.42 -12.18
CA LYS A 24 0.30 5.60 -11.77
C LYS A 24 -0.47 6.47 -10.79
N GLU A 25 -1.77 6.65 -11.01
CA GLU A 25 -2.65 7.39 -10.10
C GLU A 25 -2.78 6.67 -8.75
N LEU A 26 -2.97 5.35 -8.76
CA LEU A 26 -2.93 4.53 -7.55
C LEU A 26 -1.59 4.67 -6.82
N LEU A 27 -0.46 4.64 -7.54
CA LEU A 27 0.86 4.82 -6.95
C LEU A 27 1.02 6.20 -6.31
N LYS A 28 0.47 7.25 -6.94
CA LYS A 28 0.45 8.61 -6.37
C LYS A 28 -0.38 8.66 -5.09
N ILE A 29 -1.54 8.01 -5.07
CA ILE A 29 -2.39 7.91 -3.86
C ILE A 29 -1.67 7.16 -2.74
N GLU A 30 -1.00 6.05 -3.04
CA GLU A 30 -0.23 5.31 -2.04
C GLU A 30 0.93 6.16 -1.48
N ASN A 31 1.60 6.97 -2.30
CA ASN A 31 2.56 7.95 -1.80
C ASN A 31 1.90 9.00 -0.87
N ASN A 32 0.71 9.49 -1.21
CA ASN A 32 -0.01 10.42 -0.34
C ASN A 32 -0.47 9.76 0.98
N LYS A 33 -0.85 8.48 0.94
CA LYS A 33 -1.20 7.73 2.15
C LYS A 33 -0.02 7.62 3.09
N LYS A 34 1.19 7.38 2.57
CA LYS A 34 2.44 7.40 3.35
C LYS A 34 2.55 8.68 4.18
N ASP A 35 2.36 9.83 3.55
CA ASP A 35 2.42 11.13 4.22
C ASP A 35 1.30 11.31 5.26
N ALA A 36 0.07 10.89 4.94
CA ALA A 36 -1.05 10.95 5.86
C ALA A 36 -0.82 10.06 7.10
N ILE A 37 -0.25 8.85 6.92
CA ILE A 37 0.13 7.93 8.01
C ILE A 37 1.21 8.56 8.88
N LEU A 38 2.26 9.14 8.28
CA LEU A 38 3.34 9.78 9.03
C LEU A 38 2.86 10.97 9.86
N LYS A 39 1.89 11.74 9.34
CA LYS A 39 1.32 12.93 9.99
C LYS A 39 0.08 12.62 10.85
N ALA A 40 -0.26 11.35 11.04
CA ALA A 40 -1.44 10.89 11.80
C ALA A 40 -2.77 11.54 11.35
N LYS A 41 -2.94 11.79 10.05
CA LYS A 41 -4.13 12.44 9.49
C LYS A 41 -5.19 11.41 9.07
N GLY A 42 -5.94 10.90 10.04
CA GLY A 42 -6.95 9.85 9.82
C GLY A 42 -8.02 10.18 8.76
N LYS A 43 -8.54 11.41 8.74
CA LYS A 43 -9.55 11.84 7.74
C LYS A 43 -8.99 11.87 6.31
N GLU A 44 -7.74 12.31 6.15
CA GLU A 44 -7.06 12.32 4.84
C GLU A 44 -6.83 10.89 4.36
N LEU A 45 -6.38 10.00 5.25
CA LEU A 45 -6.18 8.58 4.96
C LEU A 45 -7.49 7.87 4.55
N GLU A 46 -8.61 8.18 5.20
CA GLU A 46 -9.92 7.65 4.84
C GLU A 46 -10.35 8.12 3.43
N SER A 47 -10.18 9.41 3.13
CA SER A 47 -10.50 9.97 1.82
C SER A 47 -9.68 9.30 0.71
N LEU A 48 -8.36 9.20 0.89
CA LEU A 48 -7.45 8.53 -0.04
C LEU A 48 -7.82 7.06 -0.24
N SER A 49 -8.27 6.37 0.82
CA SER A 49 -8.70 4.97 0.72
C SER A 49 -9.98 4.81 -0.09
N LYS A 50 -10.93 5.75 0.03
CA LYS A 50 -12.14 5.77 -0.82
C LYS A 50 -11.81 5.98 -2.29
N GLU A 51 -10.83 6.84 -2.57
CA GLU A 51 -10.35 7.09 -3.93
C GLU A 51 -9.66 5.85 -4.53
N THR A 52 -8.79 5.19 -3.76
CA THR A 52 -8.18 3.90 -4.13
C THR A 52 -9.22 2.88 -4.57
N ASN A 53 -10.31 2.72 -3.80
CA ASN A 53 -11.34 1.73 -4.12
C ASN A 53 -12.02 2.01 -5.48
N LYS A 54 -12.21 3.27 -5.86
CA LYS A 54 -12.76 3.63 -7.16
C LYS A 54 -11.80 3.22 -8.28
N LEU A 55 -10.53 3.60 -8.14
CA LEU A 55 -9.50 3.30 -9.15
C LEU A 55 -9.21 1.80 -9.29
N ILE A 56 -9.34 1.00 -8.21
CA ILE A 56 -9.23 -0.46 -8.28
C ILE A 56 -10.32 -1.04 -9.19
N VAL A 57 -11.55 -0.52 -9.11
CA VAL A 57 -12.65 -0.95 -10.00
C VAL A 57 -12.32 -0.60 -11.45
N ASP A 58 -11.82 0.62 -11.69
CA ASP A 58 -11.45 1.07 -13.04
C ASP A 58 -10.29 0.24 -13.62
N ALA A 59 -9.26 -0.04 -12.83
CA ALA A 59 -8.14 -0.91 -13.20
C ALA A 59 -8.64 -2.32 -13.56
N SER A 60 -9.51 -2.90 -12.73
CA SER A 60 -10.07 -4.24 -12.94
C SER A 60 -10.88 -4.33 -14.23
N ASN A 61 -11.63 -3.26 -14.55
CA ASN A 61 -12.41 -3.17 -15.79
C ASN A 61 -11.51 -3.07 -17.02
N LEU A 62 -10.43 -2.29 -16.96
CA LEU A 62 -9.47 -2.17 -18.06
C LEU A 62 -8.71 -3.48 -18.28
N GLU A 63 -8.26 -4.13 -17.20
CA GLU A 63 -7.58 -5.43 -17.27
C GLU A 63 -8.47 -6.50 -17.89
N SER A 64 -9.74 -6.54 -17.50
CA SER A 64 -10.71 -7.47 -18.10
C SER A 64 -10.88 -7.22 -19.60
N LYS A 65 -10.93 -5.94 -20.03
CA LYS A 65 -11.02 -5.57 -21.45
C LYS A 65 -9.75 -5.95 -22.22
N ARG A 66 -8.57 -5.66 -21.66
CA ARG A 66 -7.27 -6.01 -22.25
C ARG A 66 -7.16 -7.52 -22.45
N ASN A 67 -7.49 -8.30 -21.42
CA ASN A 67 -7.44 -9.76 -21.49
C ASN A 67 -8.40 -10.29 -22.55
N ARG A 68 -9.63 -9.75 -22.64
CA ARG A 68 -10.59 -10.13 -23.69
C ARG A 68 -10.07 -9.83 -25.10
N VAL A 69 -9.41 -8.68 -25.30
CA VAL A 69 -8.81 -8.35 -26.61
C VAL A 69 -7.68 -9.32 -26.95
N ILE A 70 -6.82 -9.67 -25.98
CA ILE A 70 -5.75 -10.66 -26.16
C ILE A 70 -6.34 -12.03 -26.56
N GLU A 71 -7.38 -12.48 -25.86
CA GLU A 71 -8.11 -13.72 -26.18
C GLU A 71 -8.65 -13.73 -27.61
N GLU A 72 -9.30 -12.66 -28.04
CA GLU A 72 -9.81 -12.53 -29.41
C GLU A 72 -8.69 -12.58 -30.46
N ILE A 73 -7.50 -12.07 -30.13
CA ILE A 73 -6.34 -12.11 -31.03
C ILE A 73 -5.80 -13.53 -31.13
N TYR A 74 -5.72 -14.27 -30.01
CA TYR A 74 -5.36 -15.69 -30.04
C TYR A 74 -6.27 -16.49 -30.98
N ASP A 75 -7.58 -16.27 -30.90
CA ASP A 75 -8.56 -16.97 -31.73
C ASP A 75 -8.46 -16.58 -33.21
N LYS A 76 -8.33 -15.29 -33.51
CA LYS A 76 -8.28 -14.78 -34.89
C LYS A 76 -6.98 -15.11 -35.60
N ALA A 77 -5.86 -15.00 -34.90
CA ALA A 77 -4.52 -15.25 -35.45
C ALA A 77 -4.09 -16.72 -35.35
N LYS A 78 -4.92 -17.59 -34.75
CA LYS A 78 -4.64 -19.02 -34.52
C LYS A 78 -3.31 -19.24 -33.80
N LEU A 79 -3.04 -18.40 -32.81
CA LEU A 79 -1.84 -18.48 -31.98
C LEU A 79 -1.95 -19.68 -31.03
N GLU A 80 -0.81 -20.29 -30.71
CA GLU A 80 -0.78 -21.44 -29.81
C GLU A 80 -0.91 -20.99 -28.36
N ARG A 81 -1.85 -21.59 -27.64
CA ARG A 81 -2.04 -21.35 -26.20
C ARG A 81 -1.31 -22.43 -25.41
N THR A 82 -0.32 -22.04 -24.63
CA THR A 82 0.37 -22.90 -23.66
C THR A 82 -0.40 -23.03 -22.35
N SER A 83 -1.34 -22.13 -22.09
CA SER A 83 -2.12 -22.04 -20.86
C SER A 83 -3.56 -21.57 -21.13
N GLU A 84 -4.46 -21.84 -20.19
CA GLU A 84 -5.88 -21.47 -20.27
C GLU A 84 -6.08 -19.95 -20.16
N VAL A 85 -5.16 -19.25 -19.49
CA VAL A 85 -5.06 -17.78 -19.46
C VAL A 85 -3.67 -17.39 -19.96
N PRO A 86 -3.55 -16.81 -21.17
CA PRO A 86 -2.26 -16.52 -21.77
C PRO A 86 -1.51 -15.48 -20.95
N TYR A 87 -0.28 -15.80 -20.56
CA TYR A 87 0.58 -14.82 -19.91
C TYR A 87 0.95 -13.73 -20.92
N LEU A 88 0.90 -12.46 -20.51
CA LEU A 88 1.23 -11.32 -21.38
C LEU A 88 2.60 -11.47 -22.07
N SER A 89 3.58 -12.06 -21.38
CA SER A 89 4.89 -12.35 -21.96
C SER A 89 4.85 -13.40 -23.08
N GLU A 90 4.00 -14.41 -22.95
CA GLU A 90 3.83 -15.44 -23.98
C GLU A 90 3.15 -14.84 -25.21
N PHE A 91 2.10 -14.05 -24.99
CA PHE A 91 1.40 -13.33 -26.05
C PHE A 91 2.35 -12.46 -26.87
N LEU A 92 3.15 -11.61 -26.21
CA LEU A 92 4.09 -10.73 -26.89
C LEU A 92 5.13 -11.51 -27.71
N ASN A 93 5.59 -12.67 -27.22
CA ASN A 93 6.60 -13.47 -27.92
C ASN A 93 6.10 -14.11 -29.22
N GLN A 94 4.78 -14.25 -29.40
CA GLN A 94 4.18 -14.82 -30.61
C GLN A 94 3.80 -13.76 -31.66
N LEU A 95 3.91 -12.47 -31.31
CA LEU A 95 3.62 -11.38 -32.23
C LEU A 95 4.73 -11.18 -33.26
N ASP A 96 4.37 -10.62 -34.41
CA ASP A 96 5.35 -10.13 -35.37
C ASP A 96 6.21 -9.01 -34.77
N ARG A 97 7.35 -8.74 -35.41
CA ARG A 97 8.37 -7.82 -34.90
C ARG A 97 7.83 -6.41 -34.67
N ASP A 98 6.97 -5.90 -35.55
CA ASP A 98 6.49 -4.53 -35.50
C ASP A 98 5.46 -4.35 -34.37
N SER A 99 4.53 -5.31 -34.25
CA SER A 99 3.56 -5.37 -33.15
C SER A 99 4.23 -5.54 -31.79
N ASN A 100 5.22 -6.44 -31.69
CA ASN A 100 5.99 -6.66 -30.48
C ASN A 100 6.72 -5.38 -30.05
N PHE A 101 7.39 -4.70 -30.98
CA PHE A 101 8.13 -3.47 -30.69
C PHE A 101 7.23 -2.37 -30.09
N LYS A 102 6.01 -2.20 -30.63
CA LYS A 102 5.03 -1.22 -30.11
C LYS A 102 4.55 -1.56 -28.70
N LEU A 103 4.21 -2.83 -28.43
CA LEU A 103 3.56 -3.22 -27.17
C LEU A 103 4.55 -3.53 -26.05
N LYS A 104 5.77 -3.96 -26.37
CA LYS A 104 6.77 -4.36 -25.37
C LYS A 104 7.17 -3.20 -24.45
N GLY A 105 7.26 -1.98 -24.97
CA GLY A 105 7.52 -0.80 -24.16
C GLY A 105 6.42 -0.58 -23.11
N LEU A 106 5.17 -0.64 -23.54
CA LEU A 106 3.99 -0.49 -22.68
C LEU A 106 3.88 -1.62 -21.65
N ALA A 107 4.14 -2.86 -22.05
CA ALA A 107 4.11 -4.01 -21.14
C ALA A 107 5.19 -3.91 -20.04
N ASN A 108 6.39 -3.43 -20.39
CA ASN A 108 7.45 -3.18 -19.41
C ASN A 108 7.07 -2.03 -18.47
N GLU A 109 6.55 -0.93 -19.00
CA GLU A 109 6.09 0.19 -18.18
C GLU A 109 4.99 -0.23 -17.20
N LEU A 110 3.99 -0.98 -17.68
CA LEU A 110 2.93 -1.52 -16.82
C LEU A 110 3.53 -2.40 -15.71
N LYS A 111 4.45 -3.31 -16.05
CA LYS A 111 5.13 -4.17 -15.08
C LYS A 111 5.86 -3.35 -14.01
N ASP A 112 6.58 -2.31 -14.43
CA ASP A 112 7.35 -1.46 -13.51
C ASP A 112 6.42 -0.65 -12.59
N VAL A 113 5.35 -0.05 -13.12
CA VAL A 113 4.37 0.70 -12.32
C VAL A 113 3.67 -0.21 -11.32
N VAL A 114 3.22 -1.41 -11.73
CA VAL A 114 2.57 -2.39 -10.83
C VAL A 114 3.54 -2.85 -9.74
N LYS A 115 4.81 -3.09 -10.09
CA LYS A 115 5.85 -3.43 -9.11
C LYS A 115 6.05 -2.31 -8.09
N ASN A 116 6.21 -1.08 -8.54
CA ASN A 116 6.40 0.09 -7.67
C ASN A 116 5.18 0.31 -6.76
N LEU A 117 3.97 0.12 -7.28
CA LEU A 117 2.74 0.18 -6.50
C LEU A 117 2.73 -0.86 -5.38
N LYS A 118 3.05 -2.13 -5.70
CA LYS A 118 3.15 -3.20 -4.70
C LYS A 118 4.18 -2.88 -3.61
N GLU A 119 5.34 -2.37 -3.99
CA GLU A 119 6.38 -1.97 -3.04
C GLU A 119 5.89 -0.84 -2.11
N MET A 120 5.19 0.16 -2.65
CA MET A 120 4.64 1.26 -1.85
C MET A 120 3.55 0.80 -0.88
N ILE A 121 2.65 -0.10 -1.32
CA ILE A 121 1.63 -0.70 -0.46
C ILE A 121 2.30 -1.41 0.74
N LEU A 122 3.33 -2.22 0.48
CA LEU A 122 4.08 -2.91 1.55
C LEU A 122 4.77 -1.93 2.52
N VAL A 123 5.25 -0.78 2.03
CA VAL A 123 5.79 0.29 2.88
C VAL A 123 4.68 0.87 3.78
N ASN A 124 3.53 1.16 3.21
CA ASN A 124 2.39 1.72 3.95
C ASN A 124 1.84 0.75 5.00
N GLU A 125 1.75 -0.55 4.69
CA GLU A 125 1.37 -1.59 5.65
C GLU A 125 2.32 -1.64 6.85
N LYS A 126 3.63 -1.58 6.61
CA LYS A 126 4.65 -1.55 7.68
C LYS A 126 4.52 -0.29 8.54
N LEU A 127 4.27 0.86 7.92
CA LEU A 127 4.08 2.13 8.64
C LEU A 127 2.82 2.09 9.51
N LEU A 128 1.70 1.61 8.98
CA LEU A 128 0.46 1.45 9.73
C LEU A 128 0.67 0.53 10.95
N LYS A 129 1.31 -0.61 10.75
CA LYS A 129 1.61 -1.55 11.84
C LYS A 129 2.46 -0.90 12.92
N SER A 130 3.54 -0.21 12.54
CA SER A 130 4.38 0.51 13.50
C SER A 130 3.61 1.59 14.27
N ARG A 131 2.66 2.30 13.63
CA ARG A 131 1.82 3.29 14.30
C ARG A 131 0.82 2.66 15.27
N GLN A 132 0.28 1.49 14.93
CA GLN A 132 -0.58 0.71 15.82
C GLN A 132 0.19 0.25 17.06
N ASP A 133 1.38 -0.32 16.88
CA ASP A 133 2.22 -0.77 18.00
C ASP A 133 2.50 0.37 19.00
N ILE A 134 2.82 1.57 18.50
CA ILE A 134 3.04 2.77 19.35
C ILE A 134 1.76 3.18 20.07
N PHE A 135 0.61 3.12 19.40
CA PHE A 135 -0.67 3.46 19.99
C PHE A 135 -1.03 2.50 21.13
N ASP A 136 -0.83 1.20 20.93
CA ASP A 136 -1.10 0.17 21.93
C ASP A 136 -0.21 0.32 23.16
N LEU A 137 1.09 0.56 22.97
CA LEU A 137 2.02 0.87 24.07
C LEU A 137 1.60 2.14 24.84
N SER A 138 1.15 3.16 24.12
CA SER A 138 0.68 4.41 24.73
C SER A 138 -0.59 4.19 25.56
N MET A 139 -1.51 3.35 25.07
CA MET A 139 -2.72 2.98 25.80
C MET A 139 -2.41 2.15 27.05
N GLU A 140 -1.48 1.21 26.97
CA GLU A 140 -1.04 0.41 28.12
C GLU A 140 -0.42 1.30 29.20
N ALA A 141 0.45 2.25 28.82
CA ALA A 141 1.04 3.21 29.74
C ALA A 141 -0.01 4.09 30.43
N LEU A 142 -1.03 4.56 29.70
CA LEU A 142 -2.13 5.34 30.27
C LEU A 142 -2.97 4.53 31.26
N LYS A 143 -3.26 3.25 30.97
CA LYS A 143 -3.98 2.36 31.88
C LYS A 143 -3.18 2.09 33.17
N ALA A 144 -1.89 1.81 33.05
CA ALA A 144 -1.02 1.63 34.22
C ALA A 144 -0.95 2.90 35.09
N ALA A 145 -0.95 4.09 34.47
CA ALA A 145 -0.99 5.36 35.18
C ALA A 145 -2.36 5.65 35.85
N SER A 146 -3.48 5.20 35.27
CA SER A 146 -4.79 5.31 35.92
C SER A 146 -4.94 4.35 37.10
N ASP A 147 -4.39 3.13 36.99
CA ASP A 147 -4.49 2.11 38.04
C ASP A 147 -3.61 2.45 39.27
N THR A 148 -2.57 3.26 39.09
CA THR A 148 -1.70 3.74 40.17
C THR A 148 -2.27 4.94 40.95
N ASN A 149 -3.41 5.52 40.52
CA ASN A 149 -4.13 6.58 41.24
C ASN A 149 -5.20 6.03 42.21
N LEU A 150 -4.91 4.95 42.94
CA LEU A 150 -5.63 4.64 44.17
C LEU A 150 -5.24 5.68 45.25
N PRO A 151 -6.21 6.22 46.02
CA PRO A 151 -5.93 7.29 46.95
C PRO A 151 -4.97 6.81 48.03
N SER A 152 -3.82 7.46 48.12
CA SER A 152 -3.02 7.50 49.34
C SER A 152 -3.93 7.99 50.45
N SER A 153 -4.50 7.06 51.21
CA SER A 153 -5.26 7.35 52.41
C SER A 153 -4.37 8.21 53.30
N TYR A 154 -4.78 9.46 53.48
CA TYR A 154 -4.26 10.34 54.50
C TYR A 154 -4.68 9.72 55.84
N GLU A 155 -3.86 8.82 56.38
CA GLU A 155 -4.02 8.35 57.76
C GLU A 155 -3.74 9.52 58.69
N LYS A 156 -4.82 10.23 59.03
CA LYS A 156 -4.89 11.15 60.15
C LYS A 156 -4.80 10.34 61.44
N SER A 157 -3.60 10.01 61.89
CA SER A 157 -3.35 9.59 63.26
C SER A 157 -2.78 10.77 64.05
N SER A 158 -3.61 11.32 64.94
CA SER A 158 -3.17 12.27 65.96
C SER A 158 -2.86 11.51 67.25
N SER A 159 -1.71 11.83 67.85
CA SER A 159 -1.13 11.40 69.15
C SER A 159 -0.44 10.01 69.13
N VAL A 160 0.84 9.82 69.48
CA VAL A 160 1.56 10.24 70.70
C VAL A 160 3.12 10.24 70.50
N LYS A 161 3.77 11.33 70.94
CA LYS A 161 5.16 11.60 71.45
C LYS A 161 6.39 10.69 71.12
N SER A 162 7.37 11.30 70.40
CA SER A 162 8.87 11.37 70.61
C SER A 162 9.80 10.14 70.46
N PRO A 163 11.16 10.28 70.36
CA PRO A 163 11.98 11.05 69.40
C PRO A 163 13.20 10.27 68.79
N LYS A 164 13.78 10.83 67.70
CA LYS A 164 15.15 10.66 67.13
C LYS A 164 15.62 9.27 66.63
N SER A 165 15.87 9.20 65.32
CA SER A 165 17.11 8.62 64.77
C SER A 165 17.39 9.23 63.40
N ARG A 166 18.59 9.82 63.25
CA ARG A 166 19.15 10.33 62.00
C ARG A 166 19.79 9.15 61.28
N THR A 167 19.35 8.84 60.06
CA THR A 167 20.16 8.03 59.15
C THR A 167 20.34 8.80 57.85
N SER A 168 21.52 9.42 57.77
CA SER A 168 22.09 9.99 56.56
C SER A 168 22.29 8.87 55.53
N ILE A 169 21.86 9.10 54.29
CA ILE A 169 22.38 8.36 53.14
C ILE A 169 23.04 9.39 52.23
N MET A 170 24.37 9.35 52.19
CA MET A 170 25.18 10.16 51.29
C MET A 170 25.13 9.55 49.89
N ILE A 171 24.70 10.33 48.89
CA ILE A 171 24.92 10.00 47.48
C ILE A 171 26.23 10.66 47.07
N ASN A 172 27.27 9.85 46.91
CA ASN A 172 28.55 10.28 46.37
C ASN A 172 28.52 10.11 44.85
N THR A 173 28.27 11.19 44.12
CA THR A 173 28.51 11.24 42.67
C THR A 173 29.92 11.79 42.47
N LYS A 174 30.87 10.94 42.10
CA LYS A 174 32.13 11.41 41.52
C LYS A 174 31.92 11.69 40.04
N VAL A 175 32.29 12.92 39.66
CA VAL A 175 32.60 13.38 38.30
C VAL A 175 33.92 12.75 37.85
#